data_AF-A0A8H6YES7-F1
#
_entry.id   AF-A0A8H6YES7-F1
#
_cell.length_a   1.000
_cell.length_b   1.000
_cell.length_c   1.000
_cell.angle_alpha   90.00
_cell.angle_beta   90.00
_cell.angle_gamma   90.00
#
_symmetry.space_group_name_H-M   'P 1'
#
loop_
_entity.id
_entity.type
_entity.pdbx_description
1 polymer ?
#
loop_
_entity_poly.entity_id
_entity_poly.type
_entity_poly.pdbx_seq_one_letter_code
_entity_poly.pdbx_strand_id
1 'polypeptide(L)'
;MQLLKIVHLVAIACTMHVLASPMETRSKAISRDVAQPIIIGTSPTFDGSTFAWTEGTNACDASEVQVGSGNFCGIHFALIGRPGDFVFNGCGGSLWVDRDDYFYANCESYSEGSQCNIVPTYRCA
;
A
#
# COMPACT_ATOMS: atom_id res chain seq x y z
N MET A 1 43.28 19.76 -68.97
CA MET A 1 44.53 19.24 -68.39
C MET A 1 44.31 18.98 -66.92
N GLN A 2 44.69 17.78 -66.48
CA GLN A 2 44.71 17.34 -65.09
C GLN A 2 45.57 18.26 -64.20
N LEU A 3 45.23 18.43 -62.92
CA LEU A 3 45.92 17.70 -61.87
C LEU A 3 45.24 17.84 -60.48
N LEU A 4 45.18 16.67 -59.86
CA LEU A 4 44.78 16.28 -58.51
C LEU A 4 45.70 16.88 -57.43
N LYS A 5 45.14 17.38 -56.31
CA LYS A 5 45.73 17.21 -54.96
C LYS A 5 44.63 17.07 -53.91
N ILE A 6 44.43 15.84 -53.49
CA ILE A 6 43.71 15.40 -52.30
C ILE A 6 44.70 15.51 -51.12
N VAL A 7 44.38 16.26 -50.06
CA VAL A 7 44.89 15.97 -48.70
C VAL A 7 43.85 16.38 -47.65
N HIS A 8 43.21 15.35 -47.08
CA HIS A 8 42.71 15.15 -45.71
C HIS A 8 42.21 16.34 -44.87
N LEU A 9 40.92 16.36 -44.54
CA LEU A 9 40.30 15.72 -43.35
C LEU A 9 40.76 16.33 -42.02
N VAL A 10 39.93 17.20 -41.44
CA VAL A 10 39.42 17.04 -40.06
C VAL A 10 38.03 17.69 -40.03
N ALA A 11 36.99 16.93 -40.36
CA ALA A 11 35.63 17.29 -39.97
C ALA A 11 35.41 16.71 -38.58
N ILE A 12 35.48 17.54 -37.53
CA ILE A 12 34.99 17.15 -36.20
C ILE A 12 33.46 17.14 -36.30
N ALA A 13 32.92 15.99 -36.73
CA ALA A 13 31.52 15.70 -36.53
C ALA A 13 31.34 15.43 -35.02
N CYS A 14 30.85 16.42 -34.28
CA CYS A 14 30.25 16.18 -32.97
C CYS A 14 28.99 15.33 -33.18
N THR A 15 29.16 14.01 -33.25
CA THR A 15 28.06 13.06 -33.10
C THR A 15 27.54 13.20 -31.68
N MET A 16 26.48 14.01 -31.51
CA MET A 16 25.64 13.94 -30.32
C MET A 16 24.95 12.57 -30.33
N HIS A 17 25.59 11.56 -29.73
CA HIS A 17 24.87 10.40 -29.23
C HIS A 17 24.08 10.85 -28.00
N VAL A 18 22.91 11.45 -28.24
CA VAL A 18 21.86 11.44 -27.23
C VAL A 18 21.40 9.99 -27.18
N LEU A 19 21.97 9.23 -26.24
CA LEU A 19 21.31 8.06 -25.68
C LEU A 19 20.05 8.59 -25.02
N ALA A 20 18.98 8.71 -25.81
CA ALA A 20 17.64 8.76 -25.25
C ALA A 20 17.43 7.39 -24.63
N SER A 21 17.79 7.25 -23.35
CA SER A 21 17.26 6.19 -22.53
C SER A 21 15.74 6.23 -22.72
N PRO A 22 15.05 5.09 -22.91
CA PRO A 22 13.62 5.09 -22.66
C PRO A 22 13.48 5.53 -21.20
N MET A 23 13.13 6.80 -20.98
CA MET A 23 12.48 7.20 -19.76
C MET A 23 11.17 6.45 -19.81
N GLU A 24 11.20 5.23 -19.30
CA GLU A 24 10.03 4.49 -18.93
C GLU A 24 9.29 5.45 -18.00
N THR A 25 8.30 6.14 -18.58
CA THR A 25 7.33 6.86 -17.80
C THR A 25 6.64 5.75 -17.05
N ARG A 26 7.18 5.43 -15.87
CA ARG A 26 6.37 4.89 -14.80
C ARG A 26 5.36 5.99 -14.56
N SER A 27 4.26 5.91 -15.30
CA SER A 27 2.97 6.21 -14.73
C SER A 27 2.91 5.34 -13.48
N LYS A 28 3.42 5.88 -12.36
CA LYS A 28 2.85 5.58 -11.06
C LYS A 28 1.41 5.94 -11.29
N ALA A 29 0.60 4.93 -11.61
CA ALA A 29 -0.83 5.08 -11.53
C ALA A 29 -1.01 5.71 -10.17
N ILE A 30 -1.43 6.97 -10.15
CA ILE A 30 -2.09 7.52 -8.98
C ILE A 30 -3.39 6.71 -8.97
N SER A 31 -3.25 5.46 -8.55
CA SER A 31 -4.35 4.62 -8.17
C SER A 31 -5.01 5.50 -7.14
N ARG A 32 -6.25 5.89 -7.44
CA ARG A 32 -7.12 6.39 -6.40
C ARG A 32 -7.13 5.28 -5.36
N ASP A 33 -6.23 5.37 -4.40
CA ASP A 33 -6.45 4.81 -3.09
C ASP A 33 -7.62 5.64 -2.55
N VAL A 34 -8.81 5.34 -3.08
CA VAL A 34 -10.07 5.69 -2.45
C VAL A 34 -9.89 5.18 -1.04
N ALA A 35 -10.30 5.98 -0.05
CA ALA A 35 -10.37 5.55 1.34
C ALA A 35 -11.31 4.34 1.43
N GLN A 36 -10.81 3.17 1.07
CA GLN A 36 -11.54 1.93 1.14
C GLN A 36 -11.58 1.56 2.61
N PRO A 37 -12.77 1.24 3.13
CA PRO A 37 -12.92 0.88 4.53
C PRO A 37 -12.02 -0.30 4.90
N ILE A 38 -11.54 -0.29 6.12
CA ILE A 38 -10.70 -1.34 6.70
C ILE A 38 -11.58 -2.12 7.67
N ILE A 39 -11.58 -3.44 7.52
CA ILE A 39 -12.26 -4.33 8.47
C ILE A 39 -11.23 -4.90 9.43
N ILE A 40 -11.57 -4.89 10.71
CA ILE A 40 -10.78 -5.49 11.79
C ILE A 40 -11.53 -6.69 12.34
N GLY A 41 -10.87 -7.82 12.46
CA GLY A 41 -11.45 -9.05 12.99
C GLY A 41 -10.54 -9.74 14.00
N THR A 42 -11.12 -10.63 14.80
CA THR A 42 -10.39 -11.43 15.79
C THR A 42 -10.58 -12.91 15.51
N SER A 43 -9.54 -13.72 15.73
CA SER A 43 -9.65 -15.17 15.59
C SER A 43 -9.51 -15.89 16.92
N PRO A 44 -10.51 -16.66 17.38
CA PRO A 44 -10.37 -17.51 18.56
C PRO A 44 -9.43 -18.70 18.32
N THR A 45 -9.15 -19.04 17.06
CA THR A 45 -8.25 -20.15 16.69
C THR A 45 -6.77 -19.73 16.74
N PHE A 46 -6.49 -18.44 16.57
CA PHE A 46 -5.13 -17.88 16.63
C PHE A 46 -4.93 -17.08 17.92
N ASP A 47 -5.18 -17.67 19.09
CA ASP A 47 -4.96 -17.04 20.40
C ASP A 47 -5.61 -15.65 20.60
N GLY A 48 -6.71 -15.37 19.88
CA GLY A 48 -7.37 -14.07 19.90
C GLY A 48 -6.65 -13.00 19.07
N SER A 49 -5.74 -13.38 18.17
CA SER A 49 -5.06 -12.47 17.23
C SER A 49 -6.05 -11.60 16.48
N THR A 50 -5.63 -10.36 16.27
CA THR A 50 -6.35 -9.35 15.51
C THR A 50 -5.81 -9.30 14.08
N PHE A 51 -6.72 -9.23 13.11
CA PHE A 51 -6.41 -9.20 11.69
C PHE A 51 -7.10 -8.01 11.03
N ALA A 52 -6.52 -7.50 9.95
CA ALA A 52 -7.08 -6.41 9.15
C ALA A 52 -7.06 -6.73 7.66
N TRP A 53 -8.11 -6.33 6.95
CA TRP A 53 -8.21 -6.42 5.49
C TRP A 53 -9.01 -5.25 4.92
N THR A 54 -8.97 -5.10 3.60
CA THR A 54 -9.75 -4.08 2.91
C THR A 54 -11.17 -4.58 2.69
N GLU A 55 -12.19 -3.76 2.95
CA GLU A 55 -13.58 -4.14 2.73
C GLU A 55 -13.81 -4.60 1.27
N GLY A 56 -14.50 -5.74 1.11
CA GLY A 56 -14.73 -6.36 -0.20
C GLY A 56 -13.63 -7.32 -0.65
N THR A 57 -12.52 -7.46 0.07
CA THR A 57 -11.55 -8.55 -0.13
C THR A 57 -11.87 -9.75 0.76
N ASN A 58 -11.23 -10.89 0.48
CA ASN A 58 -11.40 -12.11 1.27
C ASN A 58 -10.68 -11.96 2.62
N ALA A 59 -11.35 -12.24 3.75
CA ALA A 59 -10.74 -12.21 5.08
C ALA A 59 -9.61 -13.24 5.25
N CYS A 60 -9.56 -14.27 4.41
CA CYS A 60 -8.44 -15.22 4.36
C CYS A 60 -7.11 -14.59 3.92
N ASP A 61 -7.17 -13.43 3.25
CA ASP A 61 -6.01 -12.63 2.85
C ASP A 61 -5.76 -11.47 3.84
N ALA A 62 -6.25 -11.60 5.08
CA ALA A 62 -6.05 -10.59 6.10
C ALA A 62 -4.60 -10.60 6.61
N SER A 63 -4.12 -9.40 6.94
CA SER A 63 -2.83 -9.22 7.60
C SER A 63 -3.01 -9.29 9.10
N GLU A 64 -2.12 -9.99 9.79
CA GLU A 64 -2.10 -9.99 11.25
C GLU A 64 -1.64 -8.61 11.75
N VAL A 65 -2.44 -8.01 12.62
CA VAL A 65 -2.19 -6.69 13.23
C VAL A 65 -1.45 -6.87 14.55
N GLN A 66 -1.94 -7.78 15.40
CA GLN A 66 -1.33 -8.11 16.67
C GLN A 66 -1.75 -9.51 17.14
N VAL A 67 -0.90 -10.12 17.95
CA VAL A 67 -1.24 -11.37 18.67
C VAL A 67 -2.00 -11.03 19.94
N GLY A 68 -3.14 -11.72 20.14
CA GLY A 68 -4.03 -11.50 21.28
C GLY A 68 -4.97 -10.29 21.13
N SER A 69 -5.95 -10.24 22.02
CA SER A 69 -6.87 -9.09 22.13
C SER A 69 -6.34 -8.12 23.19
N GLY A 70 -6.02 -6.89 22.79
CA GLY A 70 -5.46 -5.92 23.71
C GLY A 70 -5.29 -4.53 23.12
N ASN A 71 -5.06 -3.56 24.01
CA ASN A 71 -4.91 -2.12 23.77
C ASN A 71 -4.29 -1.77 22.39
N PHE A 72 -5.11 -1.19 21.51
CA PHE A 72 -4.70 -0.83 20.15
C PHE A 72 -3.98 0.52 20.09
N CYS A 73 -2.97 0.74 20.93
CA CYS A 73 -2.30 2.04 21.03
C CYS A 73 -1.08 2.11 20.10
N GLY A 74 -1.21 2.73 18.93
CA GLY A 74 -0.10 2.94 18.00
C GLY A 74 0.42 1.66 17.35
N ILE A 75 -0.47 0.70 17.05
CA ILE A 75 -0.06 -0.58 16.47
C ILE A 75 0.08 -0.43 14.96
N HIS A 76 1.29 -0.60 14.46
CA HIS A 76 1.58 -0.56 13.04
C HIS A 76 1.21 -1.88 12.35
N PHE A 77 0.58 -1.79 11.18
CA PHE A 77 0.25 -2.94 10.35
C PHE A 77 0.27 -2.58 8.86
N ALA A 78 0.32 -3.62 8.03
CA ALA A 78 0.23 -3.51 6.58
C ALA A 78 -1.06 -4.18 6.09
N LEU A 79 -1.51 -3.83 4.88
CA LEU A 79 -2.62 -4.49 4.22
C LEU A 79 -2.16 -5.12 2.91
N ILE A 80 -2.59 -6.36 2.64
CA ILE A 80 -2.31 -7.03 1.38
C ILE A 80 -2.94 -6.25 0.22
N GLY A 81 -2.16 -6.00 -0.83
CA GLY A 81 -2.63 -5.26 -2.01
C GLY A 81 -2.82 -3.76 -1.80
N ARG A 82 -2.56 -3.25 -0.59
CA ARG A 82 -2.71 -1.83 -0.26
C ARG A 82 -1.44 -1.30 0.43
N PRO A 83 -0.52 -0.70 -0.34
CA PRO A 83 0.74 -0.22 0.21
C PRO A 83 0.51 0.96 1.17
N GLY A 84 1.30 1.01 2.24
CA GLY A 84 1.23 2.04 3.27
C GLY A 84 1.57 1.47 4.64
N ASP A 85 1.96 2.36 5.56
CA ASP A 85 2.06 2.05 6.98
C ASP A 85 0.78 2.51 7.66
N PHE A 86 0.00 1.55 8.15
CA PHE A 86 -1.26 1.84 8.83
C PHE A 86 -1.03 1.77 10.33
N VAL A 87 -1.59 2.72 11.07
CA VAL A 87 -1.49 2.77 12.52
C VAL A 87 -2.88 2.60 13.10
N PHE A 88 -3.11 1.50 13.82
CA PHE A 88 -4.33 1.30 14.57
C PHE A 88 -4.19 1.93 15.96
N ASN A 89 -5.14 2.79 16.29
CA ASN A 89 -5.15 3.60 17.50
C ASN A 89 -6.45 3.40 18.29
N GLY A 90 -6.35 3.46 19.61
CA GLY A 90 -7.49 3.36 20.52
C GLY A 90 -7.09 2.90 21.91
N CYS A 91 -6.50 3.82 22.67
CA CYS A 91 -5.92 3.56 23.99
C CYS A 91 -7.00 3.56 25.10
N GLY A 92 -8.02 2.69 24.98
CA GLY A 92 -9.15 2.61 25.91
C GLY A 92 -10.30 3.58 25.62
N GLY A 93 -10.27 4.25 24.46
CA GLY A 93 -11.33 5.13 23.95
C GLY A 93 -11.83 4.69 22.58
N SER A 94 -12.30 5.66 21.77
CA SER A 94 -12.66 5.41 20.37
C SER A 94 -11.47 4.82 19.60
N LEU A 95 -11.78 3.95 18.63
CA LEU A 95 -10.82 3.32 17.74
C LEU A 95 -10.74 4.10 16.42
N TRP A 96 -9.56 4.19 15.80
CA TRP A 96 -9.38 4.76 14.46
C TRP A 96 -8.12 4.22 13.80
N VAL A 97 -8.03 4.33 12.47
CA VAL A 97 -6.80 3.99 11.72
C VAL A 97 -6.25 5.24 11.03
N ASP A 98 -4.95 5.47 11.20
CA ASP A 98 -4.20 6.50 10.49
C ASP A 98 -3.36 5.89 9.38
N ARG A 99 -3.29 6.55 8.22
CA ARG A 99 -2.31 6.25 7.17
C ARG A 99 -2.05 7.49 6.30
N ASP A 100 -0.85 8.05 6.41
CA ASP A 100 -0.44 9.25 5.67
C ASP A 100 -1.51 10.37 5.79
N ASP A 101 -2.08 10.81 4.67
CA ASP A 101 -3.14 11.84 4.61
C ASP A 101 -4.56 11.29 4.81
N TYR A 102 -4.70 10.03 5.23
CA TYR A 102 -5.99 9.36 5.40
C TYR A 102 -6.24 9.00 6.85
N PHE A 103 -7.43 9.38 7.30
CA PHE A 103 -7.96 9.10 8.62
C PHE A 103 -9.23 8.28 8.46
N TYR A 104 -9.22 7.03 8.92
CA TYR A 104 -10.40 6.17 8.99
C TYR A 104 -11.03 6.37 10.36
N ALA A 105 -12.05 7.21 10.39
CA ALA A 105 -12.59 7.73 11.64
C ALA A 105 -13.37 6.65 12.39
N ASN A 106 -13.38 6.79 13.72
CA ASN A 106 -14.31 6.14 14.65
C ASN A 106 -14.70 4.72 14.21
N CYS A 107 -13.75 3.78 14.22
CA CYS A 107 -14.04 2.39 13.86
C CYS A 107 -15.21 1.88 14.69
N GLU A 108 -16.32 1.59 14.03
CA GLU A 108 -17.57 1.21 14.68
C GLU A 108 -17.66 -0.31 14.77
N SER A 109 -18.45 -0.80 15.72
CA SER A 109 -18.76 -2.23 15.81
C SER A 109 -19.35 -2.72 14.51
N TYR A 110 -18.81 -3.82 14.01
CA TYR A 110 -19.19 -4.43 12.74
C TYR A 110 -19.31 -5.95 12.93
N SER A 111 -20.29 -6.56 12.27
CA SER A 111 -20.46 -8.01 12.30
C SER A 111 -20.95 -8.53 10.96
N GLU A 112 -20.27 -9.55 10.46
CA GLU A 112 -20.67 -10.35 9.30
C GLU A 112 -20.31 -11.82 9.57
N GLY A 113 -20.58 -12.70 8.60
CA GLY A 113 -20.23 -14.12 8.74
C GLY A 113 -18.73 -14.31 8.90
N SER A 114 -18.32 -15.17 9.83
CA SER A 114 -16.91 -15.50 10.02
C SER A 114 -16.34 -16.19 8.79
N GLN A 115 -15.13 -15.81 8.40
CA GLN A 115 -14.39 -16.39 7.28
C GLN A 115 -12.97 -16.71 7.74
N CYS A 116 -12.42 -17.86 7.33
CA CYS A 116 -11.06 -18.27 7.72
C CYS A 116 -10.79 -18.25 9.25
N ASN A 117 -11.81 -18.59 10.04
CA ASN A 117 -11.79 -18.53 11.51
C ASN A 117 -11.54 -17.12 12.07
N ILE A 118 -11.77 -16.07 11.28
CA ILE A 118 -11.72 -14.67 11.70
C ILE A 118 -13.16 -14.18 11.81
N VAL A 119 -13.51 -13.62 12.97
CA VAL A 119 -14.79 -12.98 13.24
C VAL A 119 -14.59 -11.47 13.08
N PRO A 120 -15.27 -10.82 12.14
CA PRO A 120 -15.19 -9.37 11.99
C PRO A 120 -15.80 -8.66 13.20
N THR A 121 -15.16 -7.57 13.64
CA THR A 121 -15.50 -6.87 14.89
C THR A 121 -15.62 -5.37 14.73
N TYR A 122 -14.82 -4.75 13.85
CA TYR A 122 -14.89 -3.32 13.58
C TYR A 122 -14.76 -3.01 12.09
N ARG A 123 -15.34 -1.88 11.71
CA ARG A 123 -15.20 -1.28 10.39
C ARG A 123 -14.76 0.18 10.53
N CYS A 124 -13.64 0.53 9.90
CA CYS A 124 -13.06 1.87 9.89
C CYS A 124 -13.21 2.46 8.49
N ALA A 125 -13.83 3.63 8.33
CA ALA A 125 -14.13 4.23 7.02
C ALA A 125 -13.88 5.74 6.98
#